data_AF-A0A519JUF9-F1
#
_entry.id   AF-A0A519JUF9-F1
#
_cell.length_a   1.000
_cell.length_b   1.000
_cell.length_c   1.000
_cell.angle_alpha   90.00
_cell.angle_beta   90.00
_cell.angle_gamma   90.00
#
_symmetry.space_group_name_H-M   'P 1'
#
loop_
_entity.id
_entity.type
_entity.pdbx_description
1 polymer ?
#
loop_
_entity_poly.entity_id
_entity_poly.type
_entity_poly.pdbx_seq_one_letter_code
_entity_poly.pdbx_strand_id
1 'polypeptide(L)'
;SQMENAKIEKTVIEIGNAKLPQHFEAQGEVIIFDGFLKAYGIVKTEDEDDESNEKLLPKVSVGEALDYKKITATEKFTRPSARFTEAGLVKKLEELGIGRPSTYAPTIQTIQNREYVDKRELEPQKREIVKMTLGKSGVKKEVLEEKFGGDKNKFIPTDIGEVVNDFLTNNFAEILDYGFTARVEESFDHIANGDQKWKEMMTDFYSKFHPRIEDVEENADRANGERILGVDPKSGKNVHARIGRFGPMIQIGEQDDEEKPIFASLMAHQNIATITLEDALEVFRLPFDLKEVDGQPVAVGVGRFGPYVKWGETYISIPKGEDPLSVDQNRAEEIINEKKVADAPIASYKGEPVTKGTGRFGPFIKYKSIFINVPKRY
;
A
#
# COMPACT_ATOMS: atom_id res chain seq x y z
N SER A 1 -24.26 10.04 -24.70
CA SER A 1 -24.26 8.65 -25.22
C SER A 1 -25.31 8.46 -26.34
N GLN A 2 -25.38 9.35 -27.33
CA GLN A 2 -26.44 9.33 -28.37
C GLN A 2 -26.03 8.60 -29.67
N MET A 3 -24.86 7.95 -29.69
CA MET A 3 -24.37 7.19 -30.84
C MET A 3 -24.84 5.74 -30.77
N GLU A 4 -24.94 5.08 -31.91
CA GLU A 4 -25.30 3.66 -32.00
C GLU A 4 -24.25 2.78 -31.28
N ASN A 5 -24.69 1.64 -30.75
CA ASN A 5 -23.79 0.68 -30.11
C ASN A 5 -22.79 0.08 -31.10
N ALA A 6 -21.58 -0.20 -30.63
CA ALA A 6 -20.62 -0.97 -31.41
C ALA A 6 -21.14 -2.41 -31.64
N LYS A 7 -20.82 -2.99 -32.79
CA LYS A 7 -21.08 -4.42 -33.09
C LYS A 7 -19.75 -5.15 -33.15
N ILE A 8 -19.62 -6.19 -32.34
CA ILE A 8 -18.40 -6.98 -32.20
C ILE A 8 -18.74 -8.42 -32.55
N GLU A 9 -17.92 -9.04 -33.40
CA GLU A 9 -17.94 -10.48 -33.65
C GLU A 9 -16.95 -11.16 -32.72
N LYS A 10 -17.41 -12.16 -31.97
CA LYS A 10 -16.55 -13.00 -31.14
C LYS A 10 -16.40 -14.37 -31.76
N THR A 11 -15.16 -14.78 -31.99
CA THR A 11 -14.82 -16.11 -32.50
C THR A 11 -14.08 -16.89 -31.42
N VAL A 12 -14.50 -18.14 -31.20
CA VAL A 12 -13.84 -19.09 -30.30
C VAL A 12 -13.44 -20.32 -31.14
N ILE A 13 -12.16 -20.66 -31.13
CA ILE A 13 -11.60 -21.82 -31.82
C ILE A 13 -11.09 -22.80 -30.77
N GLU A 14 -11.68 -23.98 -30.72
CA GLU A 14 -11.20 -25.10 -29.92
C GLU A 14 -10.24 -25.96 -30.75
N ILE A 15 -9.04 -26.21 -30.23
CA ILE A 15 -7.97 -26.93 -30.91
C ILE A 15 -7.58 -28.14 -30.05
N GLY A 16 -7.88 -29.34 -30.54
CA GLY A 16 -7.60 -30.57 -29.82
C GLY A 16 -7.67 -31.80 -30.71
N ASN A 17 -7.40 -32.96 -30.11
CA ASN A 17 -7.64 -34.25 -30.75
C ASN A 17 -8.09 -35.26 -29.68
N ALA A 18 -8.65 -36.40 -30.12
CA ALA A 18 -9.15 -37.44 -29.21
C ALA A 18 -8.09 -38.09 -28.31
N LYS A 19 -6.79 -37.86 -28.57
CA LYS A 19 -5.67 -38.39 -27.77
C LYS A 19 -5.23 -37.45 -26.65
N LEU A 20 -5.66 -36.19 -26.67
CA LEU A 20 -5.30 -35.21 -25.65
C LEU A 20 -6.36 -35.19 -24.54
N PRO A 21 -5.95 -35.12 -23.26
CA PRO A 21 -6.90 -35.05 -22.14
C PRO A 21 -7.64 -33.70 -22.05
N GLN A 22 -7.10 -32.66 -22.69
CA GLN A 22 -7.64 -31.30 -22.72
C GLN A 22 -7.45 -30.71 -24.11
N HIS A 23 -8.25 -29.69 -24.44
CA HIS A 23 -8.12 -28.90 -25.66
C HIS A 23 -7.46 -27.56 -25.36
N PHE A 24 -6.88 -26.95 -26.38
CA PHE A 24 -6.51 -25.54 -26.38
C PHE A 24 -7.68 -24.71 -26.87
N GLU A 25 -7.77 -23.47 -26.40
CA GLU A 25 -8.79 -22.53 -26.82
C GLU A 25 -8.13 -21.24 -27.29
N ALA A 26 -8.60 -20.70 -28.41
CA ALA A 26 -8.22 -19.38 -28.91
C ALA A 26 -9.48 -18.54 -29.07
N GLN A 27 -9.53 -17.39 -28.38
CA GLN A 27 -10.58 -16.40 -28.52
C GLN A 27 -10.05 -15.18 -29.28
N GLY A 28 -10.89 -14.60 -30.13
CA GLY A 28 -10.60 -13.37 -30.85
C GLY A 28 -11.86 -12.56 -31.08
N GLU A 29 -11.73 -11.24 -31.05
CA GLU A 29 -12.82 -10.31 -31.19
C GLU A 29 -12.51 -9.32 -32.32
N VAL A 30 -13.49 -9.05 -33.18
CA VAL A 30 -13.36 -8.11 -34.29
C VAL A 30 -14.53 -7.14 -34.27
N ILE A 31 -14.23 -5.84 -34.27
CA ILE A 31 -15.25 -4.80 -34.38
C ILE A 31 -15.76 -4.77 -35.83
N ILE A 32 -17.04 -5.10 -36.02
CA ILE A 32 -17.73 -5.02 -37.32
C ILE A 32 -18.24 -3.60 -37.58
N PHE A 33 -18.59 -2.89 -36.49
CA PHE A 33 -19.09 -1.52 -36.53
C PHE A 33 -18.71 -0.78 -35.26
N ASP A 34 -17.99 0.33 -35.39
CA ASP A 34 -17.40 1.05 -34.25
C ASP A 34 -18.44 1.74 -33.37
N GLY A 35 -19.58 2.16 -33.91
CA GLY A 35 -20.61 2.89 -33.15
C GLY A 35 -20.02 4.06 -32.34
N PHE A 36 -20.40 4.16 -31.06
CA PHE A 36 -19.92 5.17 -30.13
C PHE A 36 -18.39 5.11 -29.85
N LEU A 37 -17.73 3.96 -30.05
CA LEU A 37 -16.29 3.80 -29.80
C LEU A 37 -15.45 4.76 -30.67
N LYS A 38 -15.96 5.11 -31.86
CA LYS A 38 -15.33 6.05 -32.78
C LYS A 38 -15.14 7.46 -32.20
N ALA A 39 -16.03 7.87 -31.31
CA ALA A 39 -15.96 9.19 -30.67
C ALA A 39 -15.27 9.16 -29.30
N TYR A 40 -15.34 8.03 -28.58
CA TYR A 40 -14.76 7.91 -27.25
C TYR A 40 -13.25 7.65 -27.28
N GLY A 41 -12.74 7.18 -28.42
CA GLY A 41 -11.39 6.63 -28.50
C GLY A 41 -11.35 5.31 -27.73
N ILE A 42 -10.66 4.31 -28.27
CA ILE A 42 -10.31 3.13 -27.47
C ILE A 42 -9.30 3.66 -26.44
N VAL A 43 -9.78 4.08 -25.27
CA VAL A 43 -8.91 4.40 -24.14
C VAL A 43 -8.31 3.07 -23.72
N LYS A 44 -7.18 2.71 -24.32
CA LYS A 44 -6.27 1.73 -23.76
C LYS A 44 -5.86 2.31 -22.41
N THR A 45 -6.48 1.86 -21.34
CA THR A 45 -5.93 2.05 -20.00
C THR A 45 -4.54 1.44 -19.99
N GLU A 46 -3.53 2.22 -19.62
CA GLU A 46 -2.11 1.80 -19.61
C GLU A 46 -1.85 0.56 -18.71
N ASP A 47 -2.84 0.17 -17.90
CA ASP A 47 -2.80 -0.98 -16.99
C ASP A 47 -3.52 -2.24 -17.52
N GLU A 48 -4.16 -2.21 -18.69
CA GLU A 48 -4.57 -3.43 -19.37
C GLU A 48 -3.37 -3.93 -20.20
N ASP A 49 -2.74 -5.00 -19.69
CA ASP A 49 -1.68 -5.75 -20.37
C ASP A 49 -1.93 -5.82 -21.90
N ASP A 50 -0.85 -5.80 -22.68
CA ASP A 50 -0.76 -5.96 -24.15
C ASP A 50 -1.45 -7.24 -24.74
N GLU A 51 -2.28 -7.93 -23.96
CA GLU A 51 -3.23 -8.95 -24.37
C GLU A 51 -4.60 -8.36 -24.75
N SER A 52 -4.67 -7.11 -25.24
CA SER A 52 -5.89 -6.60 -25.88
C SER A 52 -6.39 -7.62 -26.92
N ASN A 53 -7.61 -8.13 -26.72
CA ASN A 53 -8.29 -9.20 -27.46
C ASN A 53 -8.53 -8.91 -28.96
N GLU A 54 -7.95 -7.84 -29.51
CA GLU A 54 -7.87 -7.57 -30.95
C GLU A 54 -6.83 -8.45 -31.67
N LYS A 55 -6.68 -9.71 -31.23
CA LYS A 55 -5.93 -10.69 -32.01
C LYS A 55 -6.85 -11.20 -33.11
N LEU A 56 -6.66 -10.66 -34.31
CA LEU A 56 -7.23 -11.21 -35.54
C LEU A 56 -6.89 -12.71 -35.62
N LEU A 57 -7.92 -13.55 -35.45
CA LEU A 57 -7.80 -14.98 -35.64
C LEU A 57 -7.81 -15.30 -37.15
N PRO A 58 -6.99 -16.26 -37.60
CA PRO A 58 -7.07 -16.74 -38.97
C PRO A 58 -8.42 -17.42 -39.22
N LYS A 59 -8.89 -17.37 -40.47
CA LYS A 59 -10.02 -18.20 -40.88
C LYS A 59 -9.59 -19.67 -40.84
N VAL A 60 -10.38 -20.49 -40.15
CA VAL A 60 -10.17 -21.94 -40.02
C VAL A 60 -11.47 -22.68 -40.34
N SER A 61 -11.35 -23.96 -40.71
CA SER A 61 -12.50 -24.85 -40.91
C SER A 61 -12.54 -25.98 -39.87
N VAL A 62 -13.74 -26.46 -39.56
CA VAL A 62 -13.90 -27.62 -38.66
C VAL A 62 -13.18 -28.84 -39.24
N GLY A 63 -12.32 -29.46 -38.43
CA GLY A 63 -11.52 -30.62 -38.83
C GLY A 63 -10.25 -30.29 -39.61
N GLU A 64 -9.91 -29.02 -39.78
CA GLU A 64 -8.63 -28.60 -40.36
C GLU A 64 -7.45 -29.10 -39.52
N ALA A 65 -6.47 -29.71 -40.19
CA ALA A 65 -5.27 -30.20 -39.52
C ALA A 65 -4.32 -29.04 -39.21
N LEU A 66 -3.97 -28.88 -37.94
CA LEU A 66 -3.07 -27.83 -37.47
C LEU A 66 -1.79 -28.42 -36.88
N ASP A 67 -0.65 -27.89 -37.32
CA ASP A 67 0.66 -28.20 -36.73
C ASP A 67 1.02 -27.17 -35.66
N TYR A 68 1.52 -27.62 -34.51
CA TYR A 68 2.06 -26.71 -33.52
C TYR A 68 3.42 -26.17 -33.98
N LYS A 69 3.63 -24.86 -33.85
CA LYS A 69 4.96 -24.25 -34.02
C LYS A 69 5.80 -24.39 -32.75
N LYS A 70 5.17 -24.17 -31.61
CA LYS A 70 5.74 -24.20 -30.27
C LYS A 70 4.62 -24.39 -29.25
N ILE A 71 4.83 -25.24 -28.25
CA ILE A 71 3.95 -25.35 -27.08
C ILE A 71 4.73 -24.83 -25.87
N THR A 72 4.11 -23.94 -25.09
CA THR A 72 4.73 -23.36 -23.90
C THR A 72 3.87 -23.66 -22.69
N ALA A 73 4.47 -24.21 -21.65
CA ALA A 73 3.89 -24.31 -20.32
C ALA A 73 4.65 -23.38 -19.39
N THR A 74 3.94 -22.44 -18.76
CA THR A 74 4.52 -21.49 -17.81
C THR A 74 3.85 -21.69 -16.46
N GLU A 75 4.64 -21.93 -15.43
CA GLU A 75 4.18 -21.94 -14.05
C GLU A 75 3.61 -20.56 -13.68
N LYS A 76 2.43 -20.55 -13.07
CA LYS A 76 1.77 -19.34 -12.58
C LYS A 76 1.32 -19.58 -11.15
N PHE A 77 1.35 -18.53 -10.35
CA PHE A 77 0.76 -18.53 -9.01
C PHE A 77 -0.48 -17.65 -9.01
N THR A 78 -1.43 -18.00 -8.13
CA THR A 78 -2.57 -17.14 -7.84
C THR A 78 -2.11 -15.80 -7.30
N ARG A 79 -2.75 -14.73 -7.75
CA ARG A 79 -2.52 -13.37 -7.25
C ARG A 79 -3.68 -12.97 -6.34
N PRO A 80 -3.43 -12.29 -5.22
CA PRO A 80 -4.50 -11.75 -4.39
C PRO A 80 -5.24 -10.63 -5.14
N SER A 81 -6.43 -10.29 -4.66
CA SER A 81 -7.16 -9.12 -5.14
C SER A 81 -6.28 -7.86 -5.04
N ALA A 82 -6.32 -7.03 -6.08
CA ALA A 82 -5.56 -5.79 -6.09
C ALA A 82 -6.05 -4.84 -4.99
N ARG A 83 -5.09 -4.15 -4.36
CA ARG A 83 -5.41 -3.04 -3.44
C ARG A 83 -6.12 -1.91 -4.18
N PHE A 84 -6.84 -1.08 -3.44
CA PHE A 84 -7.56 0.04 -4.02
C PHE A 84 -6.64 1.20 -4.40
N THR A 85 -6.85 1.75 -5.60
CA THR A 85 -6.46 3.12 -5.92
C THR A 85 -7.53 4.09 -5.40
N GLU A 86 -7.27 5.40 -5.44
CA GLU A 86 -8.31 6.40 -5.16
C GLU A 86 -9.55 6.21 -6.04
N ALA A 87 -9.36 6.13 -7.35
CA ALA A 87 -10.46 5.92 -8.29
C ALA A 87 -11.18 4.59 -8.04
N GLY A 88 -10.44 3.51 -7.75
CA GLY A 88 -11.01 2.20 -7.43
C GLY A 88 -11.82 2.21 -6.13
N LEU A 89 -11.34 2.93 -5.11
CA LEU A 89 -12.07 3.08 -3.84
C LEU A 89 -13.33 3.93 -4.02
N VAL A 90 -13.26 5.04 -4.76
CA VAL A 90 -14.44 5.86 -5.07
C VAL A 90 -15.49 5.04 -5.81
N LYS A 91 -15.08 4.32 -6.86
CA LYS A 91 -15.98 3.43 -7.60
C LYS A 91 -16.63 2.40 -6.67
N LYS A 92 -15.86 1.82 -5.74
CA LYS A 92 -16.39 0.84 -4.81
C LYS A 92 -17.38 1.44 -3.80
N LEU A 93 -17.12 2.64 -3.30
CA LEU A 93 -18.03 3.37 -2.41
C LEU A 93 -19.35 3.71 -3.12
N GLU A 94 -19.26 4.18 -4.37
CA GLU A 94 -20.42 4.46 -5.24
C GLU A 94 -21.25 3.20 -5.50
N GLU A 95 -20.63 2.07 -5.86
CA GLU A 95 -21.31 0.78 -6.06
C GLU A 95 -22.04 0.30 -4.80
N LEU A 96 -21.52 0.61 -3.61
CA LEU A 96 -22.11 0.25 -2.33
C LEU A 96 -23.14 1.27 -1.82
N GLY A 97 -23.33 2.39 -2.52
CA GLY A 97 -24.22 3.47 -2.08
C GLY A 97 -23.72 4.24 -0.86
N ILE A 98 -22.42 4.14 -0.54
CA ILE A 98 -21.79 4.77 0.61
C ILE A 98 -21.16 6.10 0.15
N GLY A 99 -21.58 7.20 0.75
CA GLY A 99 -21.13 8.54 0.37
C GLY A 99 -21.77 9.08 -0.91
N ARG A 100 -21.34 10.27 -1.31
CA ARG A 100 -21.89 11.07 -2.42
C ARG A 100 -20.74 11.77 -3.16
N PRO A 101 -20.96 12.33 -4.36
CA PRO A 101 -19.91 13.04 -5.11
C PRO A 101 -19.20 14.14 -4.31
N SER A 102 -19.91 14.77 -3.35
CA SER A 102 -19.35 15.78 -2.45
C SER A 102 -18.51 15.21 -1.31
N THR A 103 -18.61 13.93 -0.97
CA THR A 103 -17.97 13.32 0.20
C THR A 103 -16.85 12.33 -0.13
N TYR A 104 -16.77 11.80 -1.36
CA TYR A 104 -15.71 10.85 -1.74
C TYR A 104 -14.28 11.36 -1.47
N ALA A 105 -13.92 12.52 -2.03
CA ALA A 105 -12.58 13.08 -1.84
C ALA A 105 -12.31 13.50 -0.38
N PRO A 106 -13.23 14.18 0.33
CA PRO A 106 -13.06 14.47 1.75
C PRO A 106 -12.88 13.22 2.63
N THR A 107 -13.62 12.15 2.39
CA THR A 107 -13.50 10.89 3.15
C THR A 107 -12.12 10.28 2.94
N ILE A 108 -11.68 10.15 1.69
CA ILE A 108 -10.35 9.64 1.34
C ILE A 108 -9.23 10.50 1.96
N GLN A 109 -9.39 11.83 1.94
CA GLN A 109 -8.42 12.73 2.58
C GLN A 109 -8.40 12.56 4.10
N THR A 110 -9.57 12.32 4.71
CA THR A 110 -9.69 12.16 6.17
C THR A 110 -8.99 10.90 6.66
N ILE A 111 -9.21 9.75 6.00
CA ILE A 111 -8.57 8.48 6.39
C ILE A 111 -7.05 8.51 6.20
N GLN A 112 -6.55 9.28 5.23
CA GLN A 112 -5.11 9.52 5.05
C GLN A 112 -4.54 10.48 6.11
N ASN A 113 -5.21 11.61 6.36
CA ASN A 113 -4.77 12.60 7.35
C ASN A 113 -4.76 12.04 8.79
N ARG A 114 -5.64 11.09 9.08
CA ARG A 114 -5.68 10.37 10.34
C ARG A 114 -4.78 9.13 10.37
N GLU A 115 -4.00 8.92 9.31
CA GLU A 115 -3.04 7.84 9.18
C GLU A 115 -3.67 6.44 9.33
N TYR A 116 -4.95 6.25 8.99
CA TYR A 116 -5.59 4.93 8.95
C TYR A 116 -5.19 4.12 7.71
N VAL A 117 -4.84 4.84 6.64
CA VAL A 117 -4.31 4.27 5.41
C VAL A 117 -3.11 5.10 4.96
N ASP A 118 -2.13 4.42 4.38
CA ASP A 118 -0.98 5.04 3.73
C ASP A 118 -0.98 4.71 2.23
N LYS A 119 -0.41 5.62 1.44
CA LYS A 119 -0.20 5.47 0.00
C LYS A 119 1.29 5.29 -0.24
N ARG A 120 1.77 4.07 0.01
CA ARG A 120 3.18 3.69 -0.11
C ARG A 120 3.43 2.86 -1.35
N GLU A 121 4.67 2.94 -1.86
CA GLU A 121 5.17 2.06 -2.90
C GLU A 121 5.72 0.80 -2.22
N LEU A 122 5.12 -0.34 -2.54
CA LEU A 122 5.65 -1.64 -2.16
C LEU A 122 6.52 -2.12 -3.31
N GLU A 123 7.81 -2.31 -3.02
CA GLU A 123 8.74 -2.85 -3.98
C GLU A 123 8.39 -4.30 -4.30
N PRO A 124 8.37 -4.69 -5.59
CA PRO A 124 8.09 -6.05 -5.97
C PRO A 124 9.21 -7.00 -5.53
N GLN A 125 8.83 -8.11 -4.93
CA GLN A 125 9.72 -9.22 -4.64
C GLN A 125 9.93 -10.06 -5.89
N LYS A 126 11.06 -10.77 -5.94
CA LYS A 126 11.42 -11.66 -7.04
C LYS A 126 11.21 -13.11 -6.61
N ARG A 127 10.65 -13.92 -7.49
CA ARG A 127 10.60 -15.38 -7.35
C ARG A 127 10.96 -16.07 -8.65
N GLU A 128 11.43 -17.29 -8.55
CA GLU A 128 11.65 -18.13 -9.71
C GLU A 128 10.36 -18.79 -10.17
N ILE A 129 10.15 -18.86 -11.48
CA ILE A 129 9.08 -19.62 -12.13
C ILE A 129 9.66 -20.52 -13.23
N VAL A 130 9.04 -21.67 -13.43
CA VAL A 130 9.46 -22.60 -14.48
C VAL A 130 8.69 -22.35 -15.78
N LYS A 131 9.43 -22.23 -16.89
CA LYS A 131 8.89 -22.23 -18.24
C LYS A 131 9.42 -23.42 -19.04
N MET A 132 8.53 -24.22 -19.59
CA MET A 132 8.86 -25.34 -20.48
C MET A 132 8.40 -25.02 -21.89
N THR A 133 9.28 -25.20 -22.86
CA THR A 133 9.01 -25.00 -24.29
C THR A 133 9.23 -26.30 -25.03
N LEU A 134 8.20 -26.81 -25.70
CA LEU A 134 8.31 -27.88 -26.69
C LEU A 134 8.41 -27.25 -28.10
N GLY A 135 9.54 -27.50 -28.77
CA GLY A 135 9.78 -27.12 -30.16
C GLY A 135 10.21 -28.32 -31.01
N LYS A 136 10.70 -28.06 -32.23
CA LYS A 136 11.16 -29.12 -33.15
C LYS A 136 12.34 -29.95 -32.63
N SER A 137 13.17 -29.37 -31.76
CA SER A 137 14.38 -30.00 -31.19
C SER A 137 14.15 -30.67 -29.83
N GLY A 138 12.90 -30.75 -29.36
CA GLY A 138 12.54 -31.35 -28.07
C GLY A 138 12.06 -30.32 -27.03
N VAL A 139 12.11 -30.73 -25.76
CA VAL A 139 11.64 -29.93 -24.62
C VAL A 139 12.82 -29.18 -23.99
N LYS A 140 12.69 -27.86 -23.88
CA LYS A 140 13.62 -26.99 -23.14
C LYS A 140 12.95 -26.52 -21.85
N LYS A 141 13.66 -26.62 -20.73
CA LYS A 141 13.27 -26.02 -19.44
C LYS A 141 14.09 -24.76 -19.20
N GLU A 142 13.43 -23.68 -18.81
CA GLU A 142 14.03 -22.39 -18.45
C GLU A 142 13.49 -21.98 -17.07
N VAL A 143 14.38 -21.46 -16.21
CA VAL A 143 13.99 -20.80 -14.96
C VAL A 143 13.98 -19.31 -15.24
N LEU A 144 12.85 -18.67 -14.97
CA LEU A 144 12.65 -17.24 -15.16
C LEU A 144 12.45 -16.56 -13.82
N GLU A 145 12.78 -15.29 -13.73
CA GLU A 145 12.48 -14.45 -12.58
C GLU A 145 11.14 -13.71 -12.83
N GLU A 146 10.17 -13.89 -11.94
CA GLU A 146 8.91 -13.15 -11.92
C GLU A 146 8.92 -12.17 -10.74
N LYS A 147 8.51 -10.93 -11.01
CA LYS A 147 8.24 -9.91 -9.99
C LYS A 147 6.81 -10.03 -9.49
N PHE A 148 6.60 -10.04 -8.17
CA PHE A 148 5.29 -10.14 -7.55
C PHE A 148 5.18 -9.29 -6.27
N GLY A 149 3.94 -9.02 -5.82
CA GLY A 149 3.68 -8.33 -4.55
C GLY A 149 3.95 -6.82 -4.53
N GLY A 150 4.43 -6.25 -5.64
CA GLY A 150 4.64 -4.82 -5.76
C GLY A 150 3.33 -4.08 -6.03
N ASP A 151 3.17 -2.92 -5.38
CA ASP A 151 2.01 -2.05 -5.54
C ASP A 151 2.48 -0.60 -5.51
N LYS A 152 2.05 0.18 -6.51
CA LYS A 152 2.37 1.60 -6.61
C LYS A 152 1.09 2.42 -6.52
N ASN A 153 1.11 3.50 -5.73
CA ASN A 153 -0.01 4.44 -5.60
C ASN A 153 -1.34 3.81 -5.14
N LYS A 154 -1.28 2.73 -4.36
CA LYS A 154 -2.47 2.06 -3.79
C LYS A 154 -2.54 2.24 -2.28
N PHE A 155 -3.75 2.19 -1.73
CA PHE A 155 -3.98 2.29 -0.30
C PHE A 155 -3.60 1.01 0.43
N ILE A 156 -2.89 1.18 1.53
CA ILE A 156 -2.49 0.12 2.43
C ILE A 156 -2.94 0.52 3.84
N PRO A 157 -3.74 -0.32 4.53
CA PRO A 157 -4.08 -0.08 5.93
C PRO A 157 -2.83 0.04 6.80
N THR A 158 -2.87 0.94 7.77
CA THR A 158 -1.84 1.05 8.81
C THR A 158 -2.25 0.22 10.02
N ASP A 159 -1.31 -0.05 10.93
CA ASP A 159 -1.62 -0.73 12.20
C ASP A 159 -2.72 -0.01 12.99
N ILE A 160 -2.69 1.32 13.03
CA ILE A 160 -3.73 2.10 13.70
C ILE A 160 -5.06 2.01 12.97
N GLY A 161 -5.06 1.98 11.63
CA GLY A 161 -6.27 1.76 10.84
C GLY A 161 -6.90 0.40 11.13
N GLU A 162 -6.10 -0.65 11.19
CA GLU A 162 -6.55 -2.01 11.49
C GLU A 162 -7.09 -2.13 12.92
N VAL A 163 -6.37 -1.61 13.92
CA VAL A 163 -6.82 -1.66 15.32
C VAL A 163 -8.11 -0.88 15.54
N VAL A 164 -8.24 0.31 14.93
CA VAL A 164 -9.48 1.09 15.01
C VAL A 164 -10.62 0.36 14.29
N ASN A 165 -10.35 -0.20 13.11
CA ASN A 165 -11.34 -0.97 12.37
C ASN A 165 -11.84 -2.19 13.17
N ASP A 166 -10.93 -2.96 13.75
CA ASP A 166 -11.26 -4.17 14.49
C ASP A 166 -12.02 -3.83 15.78
N PHE A 167 -11.60 -2.79 16.50
CA PHE A 167 -12.34 -2.32 17.66
C PHE A 167 -13.76 -1.91 17.30
N LEU A 168 -13.91 -1.10 16.24
CA LEU A 168 -15.23 -0.64 15.84
C LEU A 168 -16.07 -1.79 15.29
N THR A 169 -15.49 -2.75 14.56
CA THR A 169 -16.23 -3.90 14.03
C THR A 169 -16.70 -4.82 15.14
N ASN A 170 -15.88 -5.07 16.16
CA ASN A 170 -16.24 -5.92 17.29
C ASN A 170 -17.31 -5.27 18.19
N ASN A 171 -17.28 -3.95 18.34
CA ASN A 171 -18.17 -3.25 19.27
C ASN A 171 -19.39 -2.62 18.58
N PHE A 172 -19.30 -2.27 17.30
CA PHE A 172 -20.30 -1.47 16.58
C PHE A 172 -20.63 -2.04 15.20
N ALA A 173 -20.55 -3.36 15.01
CA ALA A 173 -20.79 -4.05 13.73
C ALA A 173 -22.04 -3.57 12.98
N GLU A 174 -23.16 -3.38 13.69
CA GLU A 174 -24.44 -3.00 13.08
C GLU A 174 -24.38 -1.65 12.35
N ILE A 175 -23.70 -0.66 12.92
CA ILE A 175 -23.61 0.68 12.33
C ILE A 175 -22.47 0.81 11.32
N LEU A 176 -21.50 -0.12 11.35
CA LEU A 176 -20.43 -0.20 10.36
C LEU A 176 -20.78 -1.06 9.15
N ASP A 177 -21.91 -1.77 9.19
CA ASP A 177 -22.42 -2.51 8.05
C ASP A 177 -22.57 -1.57 6.83
N TYR A 178 -22.13 -2.07 5.67
CA TYR A 178 -22.21 -1.30 4.43
C TYR A 178 -23.65 -0.99 4.05
N GLY A 179 -24.56 -1.94 4.28
CA GLY A 179 -25.98 -1.75 4.04
C GLY A 179 -26.58 -0.71 4.99
N PHE A 180 -26.19 -0.70 6.26
CA PHE A 180 -26.62 0.34 7.21
C PHE A 180 -26.20 1.73 6.73
N THR A 181 -24.93 1.89 6.38
CA THR A 181 -24.39 3.17 5.92
C THR A 181 -25.11 3.67 4.66
N ALA A 182 -25.35 2.78 3.69
CA ALA A 182 -26.09 3.12 2.47
C ALA A 182 -27.53 3.57 2.76
N ARG A 183 -28.24 2.88 3.68
CA ARG A 183 -29.60 3.24 4.09
C ARG A 183 -29.66 4.60 4.79
N VAL A 184 -28.66 4.94 5.60
CA VAL A 184 -28.57 6.25 6.26
C VAL A 184 -28.38 7.36 5.22
N GLU A 185 -27.51 7.15 4.24
CA GLU A 185 -27.30 8.09 3.14
C GLU A 185 -28.58 8.29 2.31
N GLU A 186 -29.31 7.22 1.98
CA GLU A 186 -30.62 7.30 1.32
C GLU A 186 -31.66 8.04 2.18
N SER A 187 -31.66 7.82 3.50
CA SER A 187 -32.54 8.55 4.43
C SER A 187 -32.26 10.05 4.41
N PHE A 188 -31.00 10.49 4.25
CA PHE A 188 -30.68 11.91 4.10
C PHE A 188 -31.25 12.51 2.82
N ASP A 189 -31.27 11.75 1.72
CA ASP A 189 -31.90 12.18 0.48
C ASP A 189 -33.43 12.31 0.64
N HIS A 190 -34.08 11.37 1.31
CA HIS A 190 -35.52 11.47 1.64
C HIS A 190 -35.84 12.68 2.53
N ILE A 191 -34.99 12.96 3.52
CA ILE A 191 -35.14 14.15 4.36
C ILE A 191 -34.99 15.42 3.52
N ALA A 192 -34.01 15.47 2.61
CA ALA A 192 -33.78 16.62 1.73
C ALA A 192 -34.96 16.87 0.78
N ASN A 193 -35.63 15.81 0.33
CA ASN A 193 -36.83 15.87 -0.50
C ASN A 193 -38.12 16.14 0.28
N GLY A 194 -38.08 16.05 1.62
CA GLY A 194 -39.23 16.24 2.49
C GLY A 194 -40.09 14.98 2.69
N ASP A 195 -39.64 13.82 2.21
CA ASP A 195 -40.34 12.53 2.30
C ASP A 195 -40.19 11.87 3.68
N GLN A 196 -39.22 12.32 4.49
CA GLN A 196 -38.93 11.78 5.81
C GLN A 196 -38.65 12.91 6.82
N LYS A 197 -39.12 12.72 8.06
CA LYS A 197 -38.85 13.67 9.16
C LYS A 197 -37.53 13.33 9.84
N TRP A 198 -36.55 14.23 9.73
CA TRP A 198 -35.21 14.04 10.31
C TRP A 198 -35.22 13.77 11.82
N LYS A 199 -36.14 14.39 12.58
CA LYS A 199 -36.23 14.20 14.03
C LYS A 199 -36.55 12.75 14.40
N GLU A 200 -37.51 12.15 13.69
CA GLU A 200 -37.94 10.78 13.94
C GLU A 200 -36.80 9.80 13.63
N MET A 201 -36.10 10.01 12.50
CA MET A 201 -34.90 9.25 12.12
C MET A 201 -33.78 9.35 13.17
N MET A 202 -33.44 10.57 13.59
CA MET A 202 -32.38 10.79 14.59
C MET A 202 -32.74 10.21 15.96
N THR A 203 -34.00 10.34 16.39
CA THR A 203 -34.46 9.77 17.66
C THR A 203 -34.39 8.24 17.64
N ASP A 204 -34.86 7.60 16.56
CA ASP A 204 -34.79 6.14 16.42
C ASP A 204 -33.33 5.64 16.45
N PHE A 205 -32.45 6.26 15.66
CA PHE A 205 -31.03 5.90 15.65
C PHE A 205 -30.38 6.07 17.02
N TYR A 206 -30.50 7.26 17.63
CA TYR A 206 -29.80 7.56 18.87
C TYR A 206 -30.31 6.71 20.05
N SER A 207 -31.61 6.38 20.09
CA SER A 207 -32.19 5.54 21.14
C SER A 207 -31.61 4.12 21.17
N LYS A 208 -31.13 3.62 20.02
CA LYS A 208 -30.50 2.31 19.87
C LYS A 208 -28.98 2.40 20.01
N PHE A 209 -28.38 3.48 19.50
CA PHE A 209 -26.93 3.64 19.47
C PHE A 209 -26.34 4.05 20.82
N HIS A 210 -27.01 4.94 21.56
CA HIS A 210 -26.48 5.48 22.82
C HIS A 210 -26.27 4.41 23.91
N PRO A 211 -27.21 3.48 24.16
CA PRO A 211 -26.98 2.39 25.12
C PRO A 211 -25.77 1.53 24.75
N ARG A 212 -25.49 1.36 23.45
CA ARG A 212 -24.31 0.62 23.00
C ARG A 212 -23.01 1.39 23.26
N ILE A 213 -23.03 2.73 23.16
CA ILE A 213 -21.88 3.54 23.57
C ILE A 213 -21.61 3.37 25.06
N GLU A 214 -22.63 3.47 25.92
CA GLU A 214 -22.47 3.32 27.37
C GLU A 214 -21.91 1.93 27.73
N ASP A 215 -22.47 0.87 27.13
CA ASP A 215 -21.98 -0.49 27.32
C ASP A 215 -20.51 -0.67 26.88
N VAL A 216 -20.12 -0.13 25.73
CA VAL A 216 -18.74 -0.23 25.23
C VAL A 216 -17.79 0.62 26.07
N GLU A 217 -18.21 1.79 26.55
CA GLU A 217 -17.39 2.64 27.42
C GLU A 217 -17.11 1.98 28.78
N GLU A 218 -18.08 1.25 29.33
CA GLU A 218 -17.94 0.54 30.61
C GLU A 218 -17.22 -0.81 30.47
N ASN A 219 -17.50 -1.57 29.41
CA ASN A 219 -17.14 -2.99 29.34
C ASN A 219 -16.07 -3.32 28.28
N ALA A 220 -15.76 -2.44 27.33
CA ALA A 220 -14.81 -2.78 26.28
C ALA A 220 -13.36 -2.57 26.74
N ASP A 221 -12.53 -3.56 26.46
CA ASP A 221 -11.08 -3.41 26.57
C ASP A 221 -10.61 -2.27 25.66
N ARG A 222 -9.67 -1.46 26.16
CA ARG A 222 -9.05 -0.43 25.34
C ARG A 222 -8.39 -1.08 24.14
N ALA A 223 -8.74 -0.64 22.94
CA ALA A 223 -8.07 -1.03 21.70
C ALA A 223 -6.68 -0.41 21.61
N ASN A 224 -5.77 -0.93 22.43
CA ASN A 224 -4.36 -0.58 22.41
C ASN A 224 -3.62 -1.29 21.27
N GLY A 225 -4.33 -2.17 20.53
CA GLY A 225 -3.73 -3.07 19.55
C GLY A 225 -2.73 -4.02 20.18
N GLU A 226 -2.91 -4.35 21.46
CA GLU A 226 -1.94 -5.10 22.23
C GLU A 226 -2.03 -6.60 21.93
N ARG A 227 -0.91 -7.17 21.50
CA ARG A 227 -0.77 -8.59 21.19
C ARG A 227 0.50 -9.12 21.85
N ILE A 228 0.34 -10.13 22.70
CA ILE A 228 1.48 -10.85 23.27
C ILE A 228 2.12 -11.71 22.17
N LEU A 229 3.43 -11.55 21.97
CA LEU A 229 4.21 -12.29 20.97
C LEU A 229 4.89 -13.52 21.59
N GLY A 230 5.22 -13.44 22.87
CA GLY A 230 5.91 -14.50 23.61
C GLY A 230 6.80 -13.93 24.70
N VAL A 231 7.92 -14.61 24.96
CA VAL A 231 8.87 -14.26 26.03
C VAL A 231 10.25 -13.99 25.42
N ASP A 232 10.89 -12.90 25.85
CA ASP A 232 12.26 -12.59 25.45
C ASP A 232 13.24 -13.59 26.07
N PRO A 233 14.02 -14.34 25.28
CA PRO A 233 14.93 -15.36 25.79
C PRO A 233 16.09 -14.80 26.62
N LYS A 234 16.37 -13.48 26.55
CA LYS A 234 17.44 -12.84 27.34
C LYS A 234 16.98 -12.45 28.74
N SER A 235 15.85 -11.76 28.83
CA SER A 235 15.33 -11.23 30.11
C SER A 235 14.29 -12.13 30.78
N GLY A 236 13.69 -13.07 30.05
CA GLY A 236 12.57 -13.88 30.53
C GLY A 236 11.25 -13.12 30.65
N LYS A 237 11.19 -11.88 30.12
CA LYS A 237 10.02 -10.99 30.19
C LYS A 237 9.11 -11.15 28.99
N ASN A 238 7.83 -10.81 29.15
CA ASN A 238 6.88 -10.83 28.05
C ASN A 238 7.23 -9.80 26.98
N VAL A 239 6.90 -10.14 25.72
CA VAL A 239 7.08 -9.28 24.55
C VAL A 239 5.71 -8.98 23.95
N HIS A 240 5.40 -7.69 23.78
CA HIS A 240 4.10 -7.21 23.32
C HIS A 240 4.29 -6.35 22.08
N ALA A 241 3.49 -6.57 21.03
CA ALA A 241 3.26 -5.59 19.98
C ALA A 241 2.06 -4.72 20.36
N ARG A 242 2.17 -3.40 20.24
CA ARG A 242 1.11 -2.46 20.65
C ARG A 242 1.22 -1.13 19.91
N ILE A 243 0.16 -0.32 19.98
CA ILE A 243 0.18 1.07 19.54
C ILE A 243 0.53 1.98 20.72
N GLY A 244 1.64 2.72 20.59
CA GLY A 244 2.05 3.76 21.53
C GLY A 244 1.74 5.16 21.03
N ARG A 245 2.13 6.17 21.81
CA ARG A 245 1.96 7.60 21.48
C ARG A 245 2.63 8.05 20.17
N PHE A 246 3.61 7.27 19.69
CA PHE A 246 4.40 7.58 18.49
C PHE A 246 4.24 6.51 17.40
N GLY A 247 3.16 5.74 17.44
CA GLY A 247 2.86 4.69 16.48
C GLY A 247 3.12 3.27 17.00
N PRO A 248 3.13 2.28 16.10
CA PRO A 248 3.31 0.87 16.46
C PRO A 248 4.70 0.61 17.05
N MET A 249 4.75 -0.18 18.12
CA MET A 249 5.97 -0.48 18.85
C MET A 249 5.95 -1.88 19.47
N ILE A 250 7.14 -2.40 19.75
CA ILE A 250 7.37 -3.56 20.59
C ILE A 250 7.76 -3.09 21.99
N GLN A 251 7.22 -3.77 23.00
CA GLN A 251 7.53 -3.62 24.41
C GLN A 251 8.09 -4.94 24.94
N ILE A 252 9.18 -4.89 25.71
CA ILE A 252 9.67 -6.02 26.51
C ILE A 252 9.57 -5.65 27.99
N GLY A 253 8.94 -6.50 28.78
CA GLY A 253 8.69 -6.27 30.22
C GLY A 253 7.41 -5.52 30.51
N GLU A 254 7.05 -5.50 31.79
CA GLU A 254 5.84 -4.87 32.32
C GLU A 254 6.18 -3.64 33.16
N GLN A 255 5.16 -2.81 33.41
CA GLN A 255 5.35 -1.59 34.20
C GLN A 255 5.65 -1.87 35.69
N ASP A 256 5.21 -3.04 36.17
CA ASP A 256 5.36 -3.48 37.56
C ASP A 256 6.65 -4.30 37.79
N ASP A 257 7.44 -4.53 36.74
CA ASP A 257 8.73 -5.22 36.85
C ASP A 257 9.78 -4.35 37.58
N GLU A 258 10.75 -5.00 38.24
CA GLU A 258 11.86 -4.30 38.91
C GLU A 258 12.67 -3.42 37.94
N GLU A 259 12.85 -3.87 36.70
CA GLU A 259 13.44 -3.06 35.64
C GLU A 259 12.35 -2.58 34.69
N LYS A 260 12.43 -1.28 34.36
CA LYS A 260 11.47 -0.63 33.47
C LYS A 260 11.37 -1.33 32.12
N PRO A 261 10.17 -1.35 31.53
CA PRO A 261 9.98 -1.91 30.20
C PRO A 261 10.80 -1.12 29.18
N ILE A 262 11.34 -1.86 28.21
CA ILE A 262 12.06 -1.29 27.08
C ILE A 262 11.20 -1.34 25.83
N PHE A 263 11.45 -0.40 24.93
CA PHE A 263 10.58 -0.11 23.81
C PHE A 263 11.36 0.07 22.52
N ALA A 264 10.81 -0.42 21.41
CA ALA A 264 11.35 -0.22 20.08
C ALA A 264 10.20 0.03 19.08
N SER A 265 10.33 1.06 18.23
CA SER A 265 9.32 1.33 17.20
C SER A 265 9.39 0.31 16.08
N LEU A 266 8.24 -0.16 15.58
CA LEU A 266 8.21 -1.04 14.41
C LEU A 266 8.74 -0.32 13.17
N MET A 267 9.33 -1.09 12.26
CA MET A 267 9.70 -0.59 10.95
C MET A 267 8.46 -0.41 10.07
N ALA A 268 8.54 0.48 9.07
CA ALA A 268 7.39 0.83 8.24
C ALA A 268 6.72 -0.39 7.58
N HIS A 269 7.48 -1.42 7.20
CA HIS A 269 6.95 -2.61 6.52
C HIS A 269 6.40 -3.68 7.48
N GLN A 270 6.68 -3.56 8.78
CA GLN A 270 6.20 -4.48 9.81
C GLN A 270 4.78 -4.06 10.26
N ASN A 271 4.05 -5.02 10.82
CA ASN A 271 2.68 -4.82 11.27
C ASN A 271 2.44 -5.58 12.59
N ILE A 272 1.78 -4.95 13.56
CA ILE A 272 1.60 -5.47 14.91
C ILE A 272 0.75 -6.75 14.96
N ALA A 273 -0.13 -6.96 13.97
CA ALA A 273 -0.98 -8.15 13.89
C ALA A 273 -0.24 -9.36 13.30
N THR A 274 0.79 -9.14 12.49
CA THR A 274 1.49 -10.21 11.75
C THR A 274 2.95 -10.43 12.17
N ILE A 275 3.58 -9.47 12.86
CA ILE A 275 4.98 -9.58 13.29
C ILE A 275 5.19 -10.81 14.17
N THR A 276 6.31 -11.51 13.96
CA THR A 276 6.72 -12.69 14.74
C THR A 276 7.52 -12.26 15.98
N LEU A 277 7.68 -13.16 16.95
CA LEU A 277 8.53 -12.89 18.11
C LEU A 277 9.98 -12.65 17.68
N GLU A 278 10.47 -13.47 16.74
CA GLU A 278 11.82 -13.39 16.19
C GLU A 278 12.07 -12.02 15.57
N ASP A 279 11.21 -11.57 14.65
CA ASP A 279 11.34 -10.27 13.98
C ASP A 279 11.21 -9.10 14.97
N ALA A 280 10.35 -9.24 15.99
CA ALA A 280 10.15 -8.22 17.01
C ALA A 280 11.41 -8.02 17.88
N LEU A 281 12.11 -9.11 18.21
CA LEU A 281 13.36 -9.06 18.96
C LEU A 281 14.51 -8.43 18.14
N GLU A 282 14.49 -8.55 16.81
CA GLU A 282 15.50 -7.92 15.96
C GLU A 282 15.46 -6.39 16.04
N VAL A 283 14.29 -5.79 16.24
CA VAL A 283 14.12 -4.33 16.34
C VAL A 283 14.90 -3.76 17.53
N PHE A 284 15.08 -4.52 18.61
CA PHE A 284 15.87 -4.11 19.79
C PHE A 284 17.39 -4.13 19.56
N ARG A 285 17.85 -4.54 18.38
CA ARG A 285 19.24 -4.30 17.97
C ARG A 285 19.50 -2.83 17.63
N LEU A 286 18.45 -2.02 17.50
CA LEU A 286 18.52 -0.58 17.27
C LEU A 286 18.29 0.19 18.58
N PRO A 287 19.02 1.30 18.81
CA PRO A 287 20.13 1.77 17.99
C PRO A 287 21.40 0.94 18.19
N PHE A 288 22.27 0.88 17.18
CA PHE A 288 23.63 0.36 17.32
C PHE A 288 24.67 1.39 16.85
N ASP A 289 25.85 1.35 17.48
CA ASP A 289 26.96 2.24 17.17
C ASP A 289 27.83 1.68 16.03
N LEU A 290 28.34 2.60 15.22
CA LEU A 290 29.31 2.40 14.16
C LEU A 290 30.62 3.13 14.50
N LYS A 291 31.65 2.94 13.68
CA LYS A 291 32.93 3.65 13.88
C LYS A 291 32.75 5.14 13.58
N GLU A 292 33.55 5.95 14.28
CA GLU A 292 33.56 7.39 14.07
C GLU A 292 33.93 7.76 12.63
N VAL A 293 33.24 8.77 12.10
CA VAL A 293 33.48 9.34 10.77
C VAL A 293 33.75 10.83 10.95
N ASP A 294 34.89 11.30 10.46
CA ASP A 294 35.41 12.67 10.68
C ASP A 294 35.45 13.09 12.15
N GLY A 295 35.78 12.15 13.04
CA GLY A 295 35.86 12.37 14.49
C GLY A 295 34.51 12.60 15.17
N GLN A 296 33.41 12.25 14.52
CA GLN A 296 32.07 12.26 15.13
C GLN A 296 31.53 10.84 15.29
N PRO A 297 30.82 10.56 16.39
CA PRO A 297 30.18 9.26 16.60
C PRO A 297 29.09 9.03 15.56
N VAL A 298 28.98 7.78 15.12
CA VAL A 298 27.96 7.33 14.17
C VAL A 298 27.11 6.25 14.83
N ALA A 299 25.79 6.37 14.72
CA ALA A 299 24.86 5.33 15.18
C ALA A 299 23.68 5.19 14.21
N VAL A 300 23.14 3.99 14.08
CA VAL A 300 21.93 3.72 13.30
C VAL A 300 20.78 3.50 14.26
N GLY A 301 19.62 4.11 14.02
CA GLY A 301 18.46 3.98 14.90
C GLY A 301 17.14 4.28 14.18
N VAL A 302 16.04 4.16 14.92
CA VAL A 302 14.68 4.48 14.44
C VAL A 302 14.07 5.51 15.37
N GLY A 303 13.61 6.63 14.79
CA GLY A 303 12.94 7.70 15.52
C GLY A 303 11.53 7.94 15.01
N ARG A 304 10.88 9.00 15.52
CA ARG A 304 9.49 9.37 15.17
C ARG A 304 9.24 9.60 13.67
N PHE A 305 10.28 9.87 12.89
CA PHE A 305 10.20 10.14 11.45
C PHE A 305 10.75 9.00 10.59
N GLY A 306 11.06 7.85 11.21
CA GLY A 306 11.63 6.69 10.54
C GLY A 306 13.10 6.44 10.90
N PRO A 307 13.75 5.51 10.18
CA PRO A 307 15.14 5.12 10.39
C PRO A 307 16.12 6.24 10.02
N TYR A 308 17.21 6.34 10.77
CA TYR A 308 18.23 7.37 10.60
C TYR A 308 19.64 6.86 10.88
N VAL A 309 20.62 7.51 10.26
CA VAL A 309 22.03 7.54 10.68
C VAL A 309 22.25 8.83 11.47
N LYS A 310 22.64 8.70 12.74
CA LYS A 310 23.05 9.82 13.59
C LYS A 310 24.56 10.00 13.41
N TRP A 311 24.98 11.20 13.02
CA TRP A 311 26.37 11.61 12.87
C TRP A 311 26.60 12.86 13.72
N GLY A 312 27.25 12.68 14.88
CA GLY A 312 27.32 13.69 15.93
C GLY A 312 25.92 14.10 16.42
N GLU A 313 25.54 15.35 16.19
CA GLU A 313 24.21 15.89 16.51
C GLU A 313 23.24 15.84 15.31
N THR A 314 23.70 15.41 14.14
CA THR A 314 22.92 15.40 12.90
C THR A 314 22.20 14.08 12.73
N TYR A 315 20.89 14.12 12.44
CA TYR A 315 20.08 12.96 12.10
C TYR A 315 19.84 12.96 10.60
N ILE A 316 20.30 11.92 9.91
CA ILE A 316 20.19 11.77 8.46
C ILE A 316 19.24 10.61 8.20
N SER A 317 18.12 10.86 7.54
CA SER A 317 17.15 9.80 7.22
C SER A 317 17.78 8.75 6.31
N ILE A 318 17.60 7.49 6.66
CA ILE A 318 17.94 6.36 5.79
C ILE A 318 16.96 6.37 4.60
N PRO A 319 17.41 6.13 3.36
CA PRO A 319 16.53 6.10 2.19
C PRO A 319 15.34 5.15 2.36
N LYS A 320 14.20 5.52 1.77
CA LYS A 320 12.97 4.71 1.86
C LYS A 320 13.20 3.32 1.26
N GLY A 321 12.76 2.29 1.96
CA GLY A 321 12.87 0.90 1.52
C GLY A 321 14.16 0.19 1.94
N GLU A 322 15.15 0.92 2.49
CA GLU A 322 16.33 0.30 3.09
C GLU A 322 16.05 -0.13 4.53
N ASP A 323 16.51 -1.34 4.88
CA ASP A 323 16.40 -1.87 6.24
C ASP A 323 17.52 -1.26 7.13
N PRO A 324 17.19 -0.55 8.22
CA PRO A 324 18.19 0.01 9.12
C PRO A 324 19.12 -1.04 9.74
N LEU A 325 18.68 -2.29 9.92
CA LEU A 325 19.53 -3.37 10.43
C LEU A 325 20.60 -3.81 9.43
N SER A 326 20.41 -3.52 8.14
CA SER A 326 21.36 -3.84 7.07
C SER A 326 22.42 -2.75 6.86
N VAL A 327 22.27 -1.57 7.49
CA VAL A 327 23.18 -0.44 7.30
C VAL A 327 24.51 -0.71 8.00
N ASP A 328 25.50 -1.06 7.20
CA ASP A 328 26.88 -1.23 7.66
C ASP A 328 27.68 0.09 7.66
N GLN A 329 28.95 0.01 8.04
CA GLN A 329 29.85 1.17 8.09
C GLN A 329 29.94 1.89 6.74
N ASN A 330 30.07 1.15 5.65
CA ASN A 330 30.26 1.73 4.32
C ASN A 330 28.99 2.46 3.89
N ARG A 331 27.82 1.83 4.09
CA ARG A 331 26.54 2.46 3.74
C ARG A 331 26.26 3.69 4.58
N ALA A 332 26.60 3.67 5.88
CA ALA A 332 26.48 4.84 6.73
C ALA A 332 27.38 6.01 6.26
N GLU A 333 28.63 5.72 5.87
CA GLU A 333 29.54 6.72 5.29
C GLU A 333 29.04 7.29 3.97
N GLU A 334 28.45 6.46 3.10
CA GLU A 334 27.79 6.92 1.88
C GLU A 334 26.67 7.91 2.19
N ILE A 335 25.74 7.55 3.09
CA ILE A 335 24.62 8.41 3.51
C ILE A 335 25.13 9.73 4.10
N ILE A 336 26.16 9.68 4.94
CA ILE A 336 26.79 10.88 5.52
C ILE A 336 27.42 11.75 4.43
N ASN A 337 28.10 11.16 3.46
CA ASN A 337 28.75 11.89 2.37
C ASN A 337 27.73 12.49 1.40
N GLU A 338 26.68 11.76 1.05
CA GLU A 338 25.54 12.28 0.28
C GLU A 338 24.94 13.51 0.97
N LYS A 339 24.77 13.44 2.30
CA LYS A 339 24.27 14.57 3.09
C LYS A 339 25.24 15.76 3.08
N LYS A 340 26.55 15.53 3.25
CA LYS A 340 27.56 16.61 3.16
C LYS A 340 27.57 17.27 1.79
N VAL A 341 27.44 16.49 0.71
CA VAL A 341 27.35 17.01 -0.66
C VAL A 341 26.06 17.79 -0.87
N ALA A 342 24.93 17.31 -0.33
CA ALA A 342 23.66 18.00 -0.41
C ALA A 342 23.65 19.34 0.35
N ASP A 343 24.32 19.39 1.50
CA ASP A 343 24.45 20.59 2.34
C ASP A 343 25.62 21.49 1.95
N ALA A 344 26.46 21.05 1.00
CA ALA A 344 27.58 21.84 0.50
C ALA A 344 27.07 23.16 -0.12
N PRO A 345 27.82 24.27 0.04
CA PRO A 345 27.45 25.53 -0.57
C PRO A 345 27.35 25.40 -2.10
N ILE A 346 26.21 25.79 -2.67
CA ILE A 346 26.00 25.84 -4.12
C ILE A 346 26.72 27.01 -4.78
N ALA A 347 27.08 28.01 -3.99
CA ALA A 347 27.88 29.16 -4.39
C ALA A 347 28.52 29.82 -3.17
N SER A 348 29.46 30.73 -3.42
CA SER A 348 29.92 31.71 -2.45
C SER A 348 29.45 33.09 -2.90
N TYR A 349 28.84 33.85 -2.00
CA TYR A 349 28.47 35.24 -2.26
C TYR A 349 29.06 36.12 -1.17
N LYS A 350 29.86 37.11 -1.55
CA LYS A 350 30.58 38.01 -0.61
C LYS A 350 31.43 37.24 0.43
N GLY A 351 32.05 36.14 0.01
CA GLY A 351 32.90 35.30 0.88
C GLY A 351 32.13 34.37 1.82
N GLU A 352 30.80 34.33 1.71
CA GLU A 352 29.92 33.58 2.60
C GLU A 352 29.16 32.50 1.82
N PRO A 353 28.98 31.31 2.39
CA PRO A 353 28.37 30.19 1.69
C PRO A 353 26.88 30.41 1.42
N VAL A 354 26.46 30.09 0.20
CA VAL A 354 25.06 30.03 -0.22
C VAL A 354 24.66 28.57 -0.29
N THR A 355 23.61 28.17 0.44
CA THR A 355 23.13 26.77 0.51
C THR A 355 21.74 26.64 -0.09
N LYS A 356 21.34 25.44 -0.51
CA LYS A 356 19.97 25.15 -0.98
C LYS A 356 19.24 24.25 0.02
N GLY A 357 17.92 24.30 0.03
CA GLY A 357 17.10 23.43 0.85
C GLY A 357 15.64 23.40 0.40
N THR A 358 14.83 22.63 1.12
CA THR A 358 13.37 22.52 0.90
C THR A 358 12.64 22.75 2.21
N GLY A 359 11.68 23.67 2.21
CA GLY A 359 10.85 24.00 3.37
C GLY A 359 9.37 23.88 3.07
N ARG A 360 8.52 24.30 4.02
CA ARG A 360 7.05 24.25 3.90
C ARG A 360 6.48 24.94 2.66
N PHE A 361 7.23 25.84 2.03
CA PHE A 361 6.82 26.61 0.84
C PHE A 361 7.56 26.19 -0.44
N GLY A 362 8.22 25.03 -0.45
CA GLY A 362 8.99 24.54 -1.59
C GLY A 362 10.50 24.77 -1.46
N PRO A 363 11.26 24.64 -2.57
CA PRO A 363 12.71 24.80 -2.55
C PRO A 363 13.11 26.26 -2.28
N PHE A 364 14.23 26.45 -1.61
CA PHE A 364 14.78 27.76 -1.28
C PHE A 364 16.31 27.77 -1.37
N ILE A 365 16.86 28.96 -1.54
CA ILE A 365 18.27 29.27 -1.35
C ILE A 365 18.42 30.02 -0.03
N LYS A 366 19.38 29.62 0.79
CA LYS A 366 19.72 30.25 2.06
C LYS A 366 21.06 30.96 1.95
N TYR A 367 21.07 32.23 2.34
CA TYR A 367 22.28 33.04 2.51
C TYR A 367 22.21 33.73 3.87
N LYS A 368 23.12 33.37 4.79
CA LYS A 368 23.04 33.76 6.21
C LYS A 368 21.67 33.39 6.81
N SER A 369 20.94 34.37 7.31
CA SER A 369 19.58 34.20 7.86
C SER A 369 18.47 34.49 6.83
N ILE A 370 18.83 34.75 5.57
CA ILE A 370 17.87 35.06 4.49
C ILE A 370 17.52 33.78 3.75
N PHE A 371 16.22 33.52 3.63
CA PHE A 371 15.65 32.42 2.85
C PHE A 371 14.96 33.00 1.61
N ILE A 372 15.36 32.54 0.43
CA ILE A 372 14.87 33.00 -0.87
C ILE A 372 14.18 31.81 -1.52
N ASN A 373 12.85 31.84 -1.63
CA ASN A 373 12.09 30.76 -2.28
C ASN A 373 12.41 30.71 -3.78
N VAL A 374 12.58 29.50 -4.30
CA VAL A 374 12.83 29.24 -5.73
C VAL A 374 11.61 28.51 -6.30
N PRO A 375 11.12 28.87 -7.50
CA PRO A 375 10.04 28.13 -8.14
C PRO A 375 10.45 26.68 -8.40
N LYS A 376 9.54 25.72 -8.18
CA LYS A 376 9.76 24.27 -8.40
C LYS A 376 10.16 23.88 -9.84
N ARG A 377 10.11 24.82 -10.79
CA ARG A 377 10.43 24.66 -12.22
C ARG A 377 11.89 25.01 -12.59
N TYR A 378 12.71 25.46 -11.64
CA TYR A 378 14.11 25.86 -11.87
C TYR A 378 15.09 25.00 -11.09
#